data_AF-A0A1M5LF03-F1
#
_entry.id   AF-A0A1M5LF03-F1
#
_cell.length_a   1.000
_cell.length_b   1.000
_cell.length_c   1.000
_cell.angle_alpha   90.00
_cell.angle_beta   90.00
_cell.angle_gamma   90.00
#
_symmetry.space_group_name_H-M   'P 1'
#
loop_
_entity.id
_entity.type
_entity.pdbx_description
1 polymer ?
#
loop_
_entity_poly.entity_id
_entity_poly.type
_entity_poly.pdbx_seq_one_letter_code
_entity_poly.pdbx_strand_id
1 'polypeptide(L)'
;MSLPVILLLFLIFIATSWMGYKRLLRLRHLTQRRLAYGFLAAMAILTLMTAAQWMGYFPQHIAAKFTMGLYTAVAGFFMGFAFKQFILRRKTGNMEYAYRSFWTEAVPNLISILLISFGLYRMQLFTLGPFTGIGLTSGLSLLAFGLLGVTMRIVPEFRQKGIMILDRLVPWQEVVAYRWHRENVIQIDYLNANSELTDFTTAIPAEDHLIIERLLGKKLKEHEEQRKKILKKRDQPGH
;
A
#
# COMPACT_ATOMS: atom_id res chain seq x y z
N MET A 1 -23.56 -3.12 23.43
CA MET A 1 -22.08 -3.21 23.45
C MET A 1 -21.60 -2.41 24.67
N SER A 2 -20.77 -2.97 25.55
CA SER A 2 -20.38 -2.27 26.78
C SER A 2 -19.31 -1.22 26.50
N LEU A 3 -19.40 -0.07 27.19
CA LEU A 3 -18.44 1.04 27.11
C LEU A 3 -16.96 0.62 27.18
N PRO A 4 -16.52 -0.32 28.05
CA PRO A 4 -15.14 -0.80 28.06
C PRO A 4 -14.71 -1.50 26.76
N VAL A 5 -15.61 -2.21 26.08
CA VAL A 5 -15.28 -2.88 24.81
C VAL A 5 -15.08 -1.84 23.70
N ILE A 6 -15.87 -0.78 23.68
CA ILE A 6 -15.71 0.32 22.71
C ILE A 6 -14.35 0.99 22.90
N LEU A 7 -13.99 1.30 24.16
CA LEU A 7 -12.72 1.94 24.49
C LEU A 7 -11.52 1.05 24.12
N LEU A 8 -11.61 -0.25 24.40
CA LEU A 8 -10.58 -1.22 24.00
C LEU A 8 -10.42 -1.27 22.46
N LEU A 9 -11.51 -1.35 21.71
CA LEU A 9 -11.45 -1.36 20.25
C LEU A 9 -10.88 -0.05 19.70
N PHE A 10 -11.22 1.09 20.30
CA PHE A 10 -10.66 2.38 19.92
C PHE A 10 -9.14 2.46 20.17
N LEU A 11 -8.66 1.93 21.30
CA LEU A 11 -7.23 1.82 21.57
C LEU A 11 -6.51 0.91 20.57
N ILE A 12 -7.10 -0.24 20.24
CA ILE A 12 -6.59 -1.15 19.22
C ILE A 12 -6.52 -0.43 17.86
N PHE A 13 -7.55 0.32 17.50
CA PHE A 13 -7.59 1.09 16.26
C PHE A 13 -6.47 2.14 16.19
N ILE A 14 -6.27 2.92 17.26
CA ILE A 14 -5.20 3.94 17.30
C ILE A 14 -3.83 3.28 17.21
N ALA A 15 -3.57 2.24 18.00
CA ALA A 15 -2.28 1.56 18.02
C ALA A 15 -1.95 0.97 16.63
N THR A 16 -2.91 0.29 16.01
CA THR A 16 -2.72 -0.31 14.67
C THR A 16 -2.66 0.74 13.56
N SER A 17 -3.41 1.83 13.65
CA SER A 17 -3.29 2.98 12.74
C SER A 17 -1.93 3.64 12.82
N TRP A 18 -1.38 3.81 14.02
CA TRP A 18 -0.01 4.28 14.20
C TRP A 18 1.01 3.32 13.58
N MET A 19 0.83 2.00 13.75
CA MET A 19 1.68 0.99 13.11
C MET A 19 1.61 1.05 11.58
N GLY A 20 0.42 1.22 11.02
CA GLY A 20 0.21 1.42 9.58
C GLY A 20 0.85 2.70 9.05
N TYR A 21 0.72 3.80 9.79
CA TYR A 21 1.31 5.09 9.46
C TYR A 21 2.85 5.06 9.46
N LYS A 22 3.46 4.33 10.40
CA LYS A 22 4.91 4.08 10.41
C LYS A 22 5.39 3.12 9.31
N ARG A 23 4.47 2.47 8.59
CA ARG A 23 4.76 1.48 7.53
C ARG A 23 5.71 0.38 8.02
N LEU A 24 5.37 -0.21 9.16
CA LEU A 24 6.09 -1.37 9.71
C LEU A 24 6.17 -2.53 8.70
N LEU A 25 5.17 -2.68 7.83
CA LEU A 25 5.20 -3.57 6.68
C LEU A 25 5.34 -2.73 5.41
N ARG A 26 6.55 -2.71 4.82
CA ARG A 26 6.74 -2.14 3.47
C ARG A 26 6.28 -3.15 2.43
N LEU A 27 5.56 -2.70 1.41
CA LEU A 27 5.03 -3.58 0.36
C LEU A 27 6.14 -4.29 -0.44
N ARG A 28 7.34 -3.70 -0.54
CA ARG A 28 8.50 -4.36 -1.17
C ARG A 28 8.88 -5.68 -0.49
N HIS A 29 8.60 -5.85 0.79
CA HIS A 29 8.89 -7.09 1.53
C HIS A 29 7.74 -8.09 1.50
N LEU A 30 6.58 -7.70 0.97
CA LEU A 30 5.44 -8.57 0.69
C LEU A 30 5.67 -9.28 -0.64
N THR A 31 6.51 -10.32 -0.59
CA THR A 31 6.57 -11.29 -1.68
C THR A 31 5.25 -12.04 -1.76
N GLN A 32 4.83 -12.46 -2.95
CA GLN A 32 3.60 -13.24 -3.17
C GLN A 32 3.50 -14.44 -2.22
N ARG A 33 4.63 -15.10 -1.91
CA ARG A 33 4.73 -16.19 -0.94
C ARG A 33 4.39 -15.76 0.49
N ARG A 34 4.92 -14.62 0.96
CA ARG A 34 4.63 -14.10 2.31
C ARG A 34 3.19 -13.63 2.46
N LEU A 35 2.63 -13.02 1.41
CA LEU A 35 1.20 -12.68 1.37
C LEU A 35 0.34 -13.95 1.46
N ALA A 36 0.66 -14.97 0.65
CA ALA A 36 -0.05 -16.24 0.67
C ALA A 36 0.05 -16.96 2.02
N TYR A 37 1.23 -17.02 2.64
CA TYR A 37 1.39 -17.57 3.99
C TYR A 37 0.65 -16.77 5.05
N GLY A 38 0.63 -15.43 4.95
CA GLY A 38 -0.16 -14.59 5.84
C GLY A 38 -1.66 -14.88 5.72
N PHE A 39 -2.16 -15.07 4.49
CA PHE A 39 -3.55 -15.41 4.24
C PHE A 39 -3.89 -16.81 4.74
N LEU A 40 -3.04 -17.80 4.46
CA LEU A 40 -3.15 -19.17 4.98
C LEU A 40 -3.16 -19.20 6.51
N ALA A 41 -2.26 -18.45 7.15
CA ALA A 41 -2.21 -18.35 8.61
C ALA A 41 -3.48 -17.72 9.18
N ALA A 42 -3.98 -16.64 8.58
CA ALA A 42 -5.24 -16.02 8.98
C ALA A 42 -6.43 -16.99 8.82
N MET A 43 -6.51 -17.70 7.69
CA MET A 43 -7.53 -18.73 7.48
C MET A 43 -7.41 -19.87 8.50
N ALA A 44 -6.22 -20.38 8.76
CA ALA A 44 -5.98 -21.43 9.74
C ALA A 44 -6.41 -21.01 11.16
N ILE A 45 -6.08 -19.79 11.57
CA ILE A 45 -6.51 -19.23 12.87
C ILE A 45 -8.04 -19.14 12.93
N LEU A 46 -8.69 -18.62 11.89
CA LEU A 46 -10.14 -18.53 11.83
C LEU A 46 -10.79 -19.93 11.89
N THR A 47 -10.27 -20.89 11.14
CA THR A 47 -10.76 -22.28 11.15
C THR A 47 -10.58 -22.94 12.52
N LEU A 48 -9.43 -22.75 13.17
CA LEU A 48 -9.18 -23.26 14.53
C LEU A 48 -10.13 -22.62 15.54
N MET A 49 -10.40 -21.31 15.43
CA MET A 49 -11.38 -20.65 16.29
C MET A 49 -12.80 -21.19 16.07
N THR A 50 -13.21 -21.41 14.82
CA THR A 50 -14.51 -22.01 14.52
C THR A 50 -14.61 -23.45 15.05
N ALA A 51 -13.55 -24.25 14.91
CA ALA A 51 -13.49 -25.61 15.45
C ALA A 51 -13.53 -25.62 16.99
N ALA A 52 -12.80 -24.73 17.66
CA ALA A 52 -12.81 -24.59 19.11
C ALA A 52 -14.16 -24.12 19.64
N GLN A 53 -14.87 -23.26 18.90
CA GLN A 53 -16.26 -22.89 19.19
C GLN A 53 -17.19 -24.10 19.06
N TRP A 54 -17.06 -24.88 18.00
CA TRP A 54 -17.89 -26.08 17.78
C TRP A 54 -17.71 -27.13 18.88
N MET A 55 -16.48 -27.30 19.37
CA MET A 55 -16.15 -28.18 20.50
C MET A 55 -16.56 -27.62 21.88
N GLY A 56 -17.20 -26.44 21.95
CA GLY A 56 -17.71 -25.87 23.20
C GLY A 56 -16.66 -25.21 24.10
N TYR A 57 -15.40 -25.14 23.68
CA TYR A 57 -14.33 -24.49 24.45
C TYR A 57 -14.47 -22.95 24.52
N PHE A 58 -15.20 -22.35 23.58
CA PHE A 58 -15.36 -20.89 23.50
C PHE A 58 -16.83 -20.44 23.40
N PRO A 59 -17.31 -19.64 24.37
CA PRO A 59 -18.60 -18.96 24.26
C PRO A 59 -18.66 -18.00 23.07
N GLN A 60 -19.79 -17.98 22.37
CA GLN A 60 -20.02 -17.16 21.17
C GLN A 60 -19.73 -15.67 21.39
N HIS A 61 -19.98 -15.16 22.61
CA HIS A 61 -19.74 -13.75 22.95
C HIS A 61 -18.26 -13.37 23.02
N ILE A 62 -17.36 -14.31 23.35
CA ILE A 62 -15.91 -14.07 23.40
C ILE A 62 -15.34 -14.09 21.97
N ALA A 63 -15.74 -15.08 21.17
CA ALA A 63 -15.36 -15.18 19.76
C ALA A 63 -15.78 -13.94 18.95
N ALA A 64 -16.97 -13.41 19.22
CA ALA A 64 -17.47 -12.17 18.62
C ALA A 64 -16.59 -10.95 18.98
N LYS A 65 -16.20 -10.77 20.25
CA LYS A 65 -15.34 -9.66 20.65
C LYS A 65 -13.93 -9.76 20.06
N PHE A 66 -13.39 -10.98 19.98
CA PHE A 66 -12.07 -11.22 19.39
C PHE A 66 -12.06 -10.86 17.89
N THR A 67 -13.04 -11.35 17.14
CA THR A 67 -13.20 -11.03 15.71
C THR A 67 -13.42 -9.54 15.47
N MET A 68 -14.22 -8.86 16.30
CA MET A 68 -14.34 -7.38 16.26
C MET A 68 -12.98 -6.70 16.45
N GLY A 69 -12.17 -7.18 17.40
CA GLY A 69 -10.80 -6.71 17.63
C GLY A 69 -9.91 -6.88 16.40
N LEU A 70 -9.96 -8.06 15.76
CA LEU A 70 -9.19 -8.34 14.54
C LEU A 70 -9.61 -7.42 13.39
N TYR A 71 -10.91 -7.26 13.14
CA TYR A 71 -11.39 -6.34 12.10
C TYR A 71 -10.97 -4.90 12.38
N THR A 72 -11.01 -4.47 13.64
CA THR A 72 -10.62 -3.12 14.05
C THR A 72 -9.11 -2.90 13.88
N ALA A 73 -8.30 -3.91 14.20
CA ALA A 73 -6.86 -3.90 13.98
C ALA A 73 -6.51 -3.78 12.49
N VAL A 74 -7.18 -4.56 11.64
CA VAL A 74 -7.03 -4.51 10.18
C VAL A 74 -7.45 -3.13 9.64
N ALA A 75 -8.58 -2.61 10.11
CA ALA A 75 -9.07 -1.30 9.71
C ALA A 75 -8.10 -0.18 10.08
N GLY A 76 -7.63 -0.16 11.33
CA GLY A 76 -6.67 0.82 11.82
C GLY A 76 -5.40 0.79 10.99
N PHE A 77 -4.79 -0.39 10.83
CA PHE A 77 -3.57 -0.57 10.05
C PHE A 77 -3.69 -0.03 8.62
N PHE A 78 -4.73 -0.44 7.87
CA PHE A 78 -4.89 0.00 6.49
C PHE A 78 -5.25 1.48 6.36
N MET A 79 -6.04 2.03 7.29
CA MET A 79 -6.37 3.45 7.29
C MET A 79 -5.13 4.32 7.57
N GLY A 80 -4.32 3.94 8.57
CA GLY A 80 -3.06 4.62 8.87
C GLY A 80 -2.07 4.56 7.69
N PHE A 81 -2.00 3.41 7.02
CA PHE A 81 -1.18 3.25 5.81
C PHE A 81 -1.68 4.14 4.67
N ALA A 82 -2.98 4.09 4.36
CA ALA A 82 -3.60 4.89 3.29
C ALA A 82 -3.37 6.39 3.53
N PHE A 83 -3.49 6.84 4.79
CA PHE A 83 -3.22 8.23 5.15
C PHE A 83 -1.75 8.62 4.91
N LYS A 84 -0.80 7.78 5.32
CA LYS A 84 0.63 8.01 5.04
C LYS A 84 0.92 8.06 3.54
N GLN A 85 0.28 7.16 2.79
CA GLN A 85 0.40 7.07 1.34
C GLN A 85 -0.13 8.31 0.64
N PHE A 86 -1.28 8.81 1.08
CA PHE A 86 -1.86 10.06 0.60
C PHE A 86 -0.93 11.26 0.85
N ILE A 87 -0.36 11.38 2.06
CA ILE A 87 0.62 12.43 2.38
C ILE A 87 1.86 12.31 1.49
N LEU A 88 2.39 11.11 1.29
CA LEU A 88 3.56 10.90 0.43
C LEU A 88 3.28 11.37 -1.00
N ARG A 89 2.14 10.99 -1.58
CA ARG A 89 1.70 11.40 -2.92
C ARG A 89 1.57 12.91 -3.07
N ARG A 90 1.00 13.59 -2.06
CA ARG A 90 0.93 15.06 -2.05
C ARG A 90 2.32 15.69 -1.99
N LYS A 91 3.23 15.15 -1.16
CA LYS A 91 4.59 15.68 -1.01
C LYS A 91 5.44 15.51 -2.27
N THR A 92 5.20 14.48 -3.07
CA THR A 92 5.97 14.16 -4.29
C THR A 92 5.72 15.08 -5.47
N GLY A 93 4.76 16.00 -5.37
CA GLY A 93 4.43 16.95 -6.44
C GLY A 93 3.53 16.34 -7.51
N ASN A 94 3.33 17.11 -8.59
CA ASN A 94 2.42 16.72 -9.67
C ASN A 94 2.95 15.49 -10.42
N MET A 95 2.02 14.70 -10.92
CA MET A 95 2.32 13.54 -11.76
C MET A 95 2.64 14.04 -13.16
N GLU A 96 3.85 13.74 -13.65
CA GLU A 96 4.30 14.10 -14.99
C GLU A 96 3.97 12.96 -15.98
N TYR A 97 4.11 11.71 -15.55
CA TYR A 97 3.72 10.55 -16.33
C TYR A 97 3.33 9.36 -15.46
N ALA A 98 2.37 8.57 -15.92
CA ALA A 98 2.10 7.23 -15.42
C ALA A 98 1.42 6.43 -16.53
N TYR A 99 1.82 5.18 -16.73
CA TYR A 99 1.15 4.34 -17.70
C TYR A 99 -0.26 3.98 -17.22
N ARG A 100 -1.25 4.40 -18.00
CA ARG A 100 -2.67 4.22 -17.72
C ARG A 100 -3.25 3.24 -18.72
N SER A 101 -3.84 2.17 -18.20
CA SER A 101 -4.61 1.21 -18.97
C SER A 101 -5.84 0.82 -18.18
N PHE A 102 -6.79 0.18 -18.86
CA PHE A 102 -7.97 -0.38 -18.20
C PHE A 102 -7.58 -1.29 -17.01
N TRP A 103 -6.58 -2.15 -17.19
CA TRP A 103 -6.12 -3.09 -16.17
C TRP A 103 -5.33 -2.45 -15.03
N THR A 104 -4.61 -1.35 -15.30
CA THR A 104 -3.74 -0.71 -14.31
C THR A 104 -4.39 0.45 -13.56
N GLU A 105 -5.48 1.01 -14.10
CA GLU A 105 -6.21 2.13 -13.51
C GLU A 105 -7.66 1.79 -13.20
N ALA A 106 -8.45 1.34 -14.18
CA ALA A 106 -9.89 1.15 -13.99
C ALA A 106 -10.21 -0.04 -13.07
N VAL A 107 -9.60 -1.21 -13.32
CA VAL A 107 -9.89 -2.44 -12.54
C VAL A 107 -9.54 -2.30 -11.05
N PRO A 108 -8.34 -1.84 -10.65
CA PRO A 108 -8.00 -1.68 -9.24
C PRO A 108 -8.89 -0.64 -8.54
N ASN A 109 -9.21 0.46 -9.23
CA ASN A 109 -10.12 1.48 -8.69
C ASN A 109 -11.54 0.95 -8.52
N LEU A 110 -12.05 0.19 -9.49
CA LEU A 110 -13.37 -0.41 -9.41
C LEU A 110 -13.47 -1.40 -8.25
N ILE A 111 -12.47 -2.27 -8.08
CA ILE A 111 -12.38 -3.19 -6.93
C ILE A 111 -12.39 -2.40 -5.62
N SER A 112 -11.63 -1.31 -5.56
CA SER A 112 -11.55 -0.45 -4.37
C SER A 112 -12.89 0.22 -4.04
N ILE A 113 -13.60 0.73 -5.06
CA ILE A 113 -14.94 1.30 -4.92
C ILE A 113 -15.93 0.23 -4.45
N LEU A 114 -15.91 -0.96 -5.05
CA LEU A 114 -16.77 -2.08 -4.64
C LEU A 114 -16.53 -2.48 -3.17
N LEU A 115 -15.27 -2.53 -2.73
CA LEU A 115 -14.92 -2.79 -1.32
C LEU A 115 -15.45 -1.70 -0.40
N ILE A 116 -15.35 -0.44 -0.81
CA ILE A 116 -15.89 0.70 -0.05
C ILE A 116 -17.42 0.59 0.05
N SER A 117 -18.10 0.40 -1.07
CA SER A 117 -19.56 0.25 -1.12
C SER A 117 -20.04 -0.95 -0.32
N PHE A 118 -19.37 -2.10 -0.43
CA PHE A 118 -19.69 -3.29 0.35
C PHE A 118 -19.41 -3.09 1.85
N GLY A 119 -18.35 -2.36 2.20
CA GLY A 119 -18.08 -1.94 3.57
C GLY A 119 -19.21 -1.08 4.15
N LEU A 120 -19.67 -0.07 3.40
CA LEU A 120 -20.80 0.78 3.79
C LEU A 120 -22.09 -0.01 3.97
N TYR A 121 -22.38 -0.92 3.03
CA TYR A 121 -23.53 -1.82 3.11
C TYR A 121 -23.46 -2.72 4.35
N ARG A 122 -22.28 -3.28 4.65
CA ARG A 122 -22.07 -4.17 5.80
C ARG A 122 -22.22 -3.48 7.15
N MET A 123 -21.90 -2.18 7.22
CA MET A 123 -22.18 -1.37 8.41
C MET A 123 -23.65 -1.01 8.56
N GLN A 124 -24.50 -1.34 7.57
CA GLN A 124 -25.92 -1.04 7.54
C GLN A 124 -26.23 0.45 7.66
N LEU A 125 -25.32 1.33 7.21
CA LEU A 125 -25.50 2.79 7.30
C LEU A 125 -26.69 3.31 6.47
N PHE A 126 -27.10 2.55 5.46
CA PHE A 126 -28.19 2.91 4.53
C PHE A 126 -29.39 1.95 4.61
N THR A 127 -29.34 0.95 5.49
CA THR A 127 -30.39 -0.05 5.65
C THR A 127 -30.87 -0.03 7.09
N LEU A 128 -32.18 -0.01 7.34
CA LEU A 128 -32.83 0.01 8.67
C LEU A 128 -32.64 -1.29 9.49
N GLY A 129 -31.57 -2.05 9.24
CA GLY A 129 -31.27 -3.32 9.90
C GLY A 129 -30.70 -3.17 11.31
N PRO A 130 -30.61 -4.28 12.07
CA PRO A 130 -30.06 -4.27 13.42
C PRO A 130 -28.55 -3.99 13.40
N PHE A 131 -28.16 -2.88 14.02
CA PHE A 131 -26.76 -2.47 14.11
C PHE A 131 -25.96 -3.44 15.01
N THR A 132 -25.03 -4.20 14.41
CA THR A 132 -24.15 -5.14 15.13
C THR A 132 -22.71 -4.64 15.17
N GLY A 133 -22.02 -4.85 16.30
CA GLY A 133 -20.60 -4.46 16.43
C GLY A 133 -19.68 -5.20 15.45
N ILE A 134 -20.03 -6.44 15.06
CA ILE A 134 -19.31 -7.19 14.03
C ILE A 134 -19.53 -6.53 12.67
N GLY A 135 -20.77 -6.17 12.32
CA GLY A 135 -21.09 -5.47 11.07
C GLY A 135 -20.31 -4.16 10.94
N LEU A 136 -20.29 -3.35 12.00
CA LEU A 136 -19.55 -2.10 12.05
C LEU A 136 -18.04 -2.30 11.84
N THR A 137 -17.41 -3.13 12.68
CA THR A 137 -15.94 -3.31 12.66
C THR A 137 -15.46 -3.98 11.36
N SER A 138 -16.19 -4.97 10.87
CA SER A 138 -15.87 -5.61 9.59
C SER A 138 -16.10 -4.69 8.39
N GLY A 139 -17.16 -3.88 8.38
CA GLY A 139 -17.38 -2.87 7.34
C GLY A 139 -16.31 -1.76 7.36
N LEU A 140 -15.87 -1.33 8.54
CA LEU A 140 -14.74 -0.41 8.72
C LEU A 140 -13.44 -0.97 8.12
N SER A 141 -13.19 -2.28 8.28
CA SER A 141 -12.00 -2.94 7.73
C SER A 141 -12.01 -2.97 6.19
N LEU A 142 -13.18 -3.20 5.59
CA LEU A 142 -13.38 -3.17 4.14
C LEU A 142 -13.22 -1.76 3.59
N LEU A 143 -13.79 -0.76 4.27
CA LEU A 143 -13.59 0.65 3.94
C LEU A 143 -12.10 1.02 3.93
N ALA A 144 -11.40 0.71 5.03
CA ALA A 144 -9.99 1.05 5.17
C ALA A 144 -9.12 0.37 4.09
N PHE A 145 -9.42 -0.89 3.76
CA PHE A 145 -8.73 -1.61 2.70
C PHE A 145 -9.05 -1.06 1.30
N GLY A 146 -10.31 -0.70 1.03
CA GLY A 146 -10.70 -0.05 -0.21
C GLY A 146 -10.05 1.34 -0.37
N LEU A 147 -9.99 2.14 0.71
CA LEU A 147 -9.26 3.42 0.72
C LEU A 147 -7.78 3.23 0.40
N LEU A 148 -7.15 2.20 0.96
CA LEU A 148 -5.78 1.84 0.60
C LEU A 148 -5.65 1.57 -0.90
N GLY A 149 -6.56 0.76 -1.45
CA GLY A 149 -6.61 0.44 -2.88
C GLY A 149 -6.69 1.67 -3.77
N VAL A 150 -7.54 2.65 -3.44
CA VAL A 150 -7.61 3.94 -4.17
C VAL A 150 -6.31 4.74 -4.06
N THR A 151 -5.65 4.71 -2.90
CA THR A 151 -4.38 5.44 -2.68
C THR A 151 -3.15 4.74 -3.26
N MET A 152 -3.26 3.48 -3.66
CA MET A 152 -2.15 2.71 -4.24
C MET A 152 -2.29 2.60 -5.74
N ARG A 153 -1.17 2.74 -6.44
CA ARG A 153 -1.11 2.44 -7.86
C ARG A 153 -0.10 1.33 -8.07
N ILE A 154 -0.50 0.35 -8.87
CA ILE A 154 0.30 -0.83 -9.20
C ILE A 154 1.47 -0.43 -10.10
N VAL A 155 1.27 0.59 -10.94
CA VAL A 155 2.26 1.07 -11.90
C VAL A 155 3.10 2.20 -11.28
N PRO A 156 4.41 2.26 -11.58
CA PRO A 156 5.26 3.38 -11.22
C PRO A 156 4.74 4.72 -11.77
N GLU A 157 4.80 5.76 -10.94
CA GLU A 157 4.44 7.12 -11.33
C GLU A 157 5.67 8.02 -11.36
N PHE A 158 5.90 8.68 -12.48
CA PHE A 158 6.93 9.68 -12.62
C PHE A 158 6.36 11.02 -12.17
N ARG A 159 6.92 11.56 -11.08
CA ARG A 159 6.47 12.80 -10.45
C ARG A 159 7.59 13.82 -10.44
N GLN A 160 7.24 15.07 -10.16
CA GLN A 160 8.19 16.18 -10.13
C GLN A 160 9.43 15.93 -9.27
N LYS A 161 9.27 15.34 -8.07
CA LYS A 161 10.38 15.11 -7.13
C LYS A 161 11.06 13.75 -7.25
N GLY A 162 10.51 12.83 -8.03
CA GLY A 162 11.06 11.48 -8.19
C GLY A 162 10.04 10.50 -8.74
N ILE A 163 10.42 9.23 -8.74
CA ILE A 163 9.59 8.12 -9.20
C ILE A 163 8.94 7.47 -7.98
N MET A 164 7.61 7.36 -8.00
CA MET A 164 6.84 6.70 -6.96
C MET A 164 6.52 5.27 -7.39
N ILE A 165 7.02 4.30 -6.63
CA ILE A 165 6.82 2.86 -6.86
C ILE A 165 6.06 2.30 -5.66
N LEU A 166 4.79 1.93 -5.85
CA LEU A 166 3.89 1.49 -4.79
C LEU A 166 3.90 2.46 -3.59
N ASP A 167 4.56 2.10 -2.50
CA ASP A 167 4.68 2.86 -1.26
C ASP A 167 6.00 3.64 -1.12
N ARG A 168 6.94 3.53 -2.07
CA ARG A 168 8.25 4.18 -2.01
C ARG A 168 8.37 5.34 -3.00
N LEU A 169 9.05 6.40 -2.56
CA LEU A 169 9.59 7.42 -3.45
C LEU A 169 11.06 7.14 -3.71
N VAL A 170 11.46 7.15 -4.97
CA VAL A 170 12.84 7.19 -5.44
C VAL A 170 13.10 8.62 -5.95
N PRO A 171 13.79 9.47 -5.18
CA PRO A 171 14.16 10.82 -5.61
C PRO A 171 14.95 10.79 -6.92
N TRP A 172 14.80 11.82 -7.76
CA TRP A 172 15.54 11.89 -9.03
C TRP A 172 17.06 11.86 -8.87
N GLN A 173 17.58 12.30 -7.73
CA GLN A 173 19.00 12.24 -7.40
C GLN A 173 19.52 10.81 -7.21
N GLU A 174 18.64 9.88 -6.83
CA GLU A 174 18.97 8.47 -6.61
C GLU A 174 18.82 7.63 -7.88
N VAL A 175 18.20 8.15 -8.93
CA VAL A 175 18.07 7.46 -10.23
C VAL A 175 19.41 7.54 -10.97
N VAL A 176 20.00 6.40 -11.31
CA VAL A 176 21.33 6.31 -11.93
C VAL A 176 21.23 6.31 -13.45
N ALA A 177 20.47 5.37 -13.99
CA ALA A 177 20.34 5.18 -15.42
C ALA A 177 18.97 4.61 -15.77
N TYR A 178 18.62 4.68 -17.06
CA TYR A 178 17.55 3.89 -17.63
C TYR A 178 18.07 3.15 -18.85
N ARG A 179 17.48 1.98 -19.14
CA ARG A 179 17.77 1.20 -20.33
C ARG A 179 16.48 0.63 -20.88
N TRP A 180 16.31 0.68 -22.18
CA TRP A 180 15.24 -0.04 -22.86
C TRP A 180 15.68 -1.49 -23.06
N HIS A 181 14.96 -2.43 -22.46
CA HIS A 181 15.22 -3.85 -22.64
C HIS A 181 14.47 -4.40 -23.88
N ARG A 182 13.30 -3.82 -24.16
CA ARG A 182 12.46 -4.05 -25.34
C ARG A 182 11.80 -2.72 -25.73
N GLU A 183 11.18 -2.64 -26.90
CA GLU A 183 10.49 -1.44 -27.41
C GLU A 183 9.47 -0.84 -26.41
N ASN A 184 8.91 -1.70 -25.56
CA ASN A 184 7.82 -1.40 -24.65
C ASN A 184 8.14 -1.72 -23.18
N VAL A 185 9.41 -1.96 -22.85
CA VAL A 185 9.85 -2.23 -21.46
C VAL A 185 11.09 -1.43 -21.13
N ILE A 186 10.95 -0.55 -20.13
CA ILE A 186 12.06 0.22 -19.58
C ILE A 186 12.50 -0.38 -18.25
N GLN A 187 13.81 -0.44 -18.06
CA GLN A 187 14.47 -0.71 -16.81
C GLN A 187 15.06 0.59 -16.26
N ILE A 188 14.84 0.86 -14.99
CA ILE A 188 15.36 2.05 -14.31
C ILE A 188 16.19 1.60 -13.12
N ASP A 189 17.47 1.97 -13.16
CA ASP A 189 18.45 1.66 -12.12
C ASP A 189 18.52 2.82 -11.13
N TYR A 190 18.44 2.52 -9.84
CA TYR A 190 18.45 3.51 -8.78
C TYR A 190 19.18 3.00 -7.53
N LEU A 191 19.56 3.92 -6.65
CA LEU A 191 20.21 3.61 -5.39
C LEU A 191 19.17 3.30 -4.31
N ASN A 192 19.34 2.18 -3.62
CA ASN A 192 18.54 1.83 -2.47
C ASN A 192 18.98 2.65 -1.23
N ALA A 193 18.23 2.58 -0.11
CA ALA A 193 18.59 3.25 1.15
C ALA A 193 19.97 2.82 1.71
N ASN A 194 20.45 1.64 1.30
CA ASN A 194 21.78 1.11 1.64
C ASN A 194 22.85 1.50 0.59
N SER A 195 22.53 2.39 -0.34
CA SER A 195 23.39 2.77 -1.48
C SER A 195 23.75 1.62 -2.43
N GLU A 196 23.01 0.52 -2.37
CA GLU A 196 23.10 -0.59 -3.31
C GLU A 196 22.34 -0.25 -4.61
N LEU A 197 22.90 -0.63 -5.76
CA LEU A 197 22.22 -0.48 -7.03
C LEU A 197 21.06 -1.49 -7.09
N THR A 198 19.85 -1.00 -7.35
CA THR A 198 18.64 -1.82 -7.52
C THR A 198 17.91 -1.31 -8.76
N ASP A 199 17.22 -2.21 -9.45
CA ASP A 199 16.46 -1.90 -10.64
C ASP A 199 14.96 -2.13 -10.42
N PHE A 200 14.15 -1.45 -11.24
CA PHE A 200 12.77 -1.86 -11.47
C PHE A 200 12.46 -1.80 -12.95
N THR A 201 11.59 -2.70 -13.39
CA THR A 201 11.12 -2.75 -14.77
C THR A 201 9.66 -2.32 -14.84
N THR A 202 9.31 -1.57 -15.88
CA THR A 202 7.92 -1.20 -16.15
C THR A 202 7.63 -1.24 -17.63
N ALA A 203 6.41 -1.65 -17.97
CA ALA A 203 5.92 -1.60 -19.34
C ALA A 203 5.49 -0.17 -19.68
N ILE A 204 5.86 0.28 -20.88
CA ILE A 204 5.52 1.59 -21.44
C ILE A 204 5.06 1.35 -22.89
N PRO A 205 3.91 1.86 -23.32
CA PRO A 205 3.48 1.75 -24.72
C PRO A 205 4.49 2.38 -25.66
N ALA A 206 4.65 1.81 -26.86
CA ALA A 206 5.55 2.34 -27.87
C ALA A 206 5.24 3.81 -28.24
N GLU A 207 3.95 4.20 -28.18
CA GLU A 207 3.47 5.56 -28.43
C GLU A 207 4.08 6.60 -27.45
N ASP A 208 4.32 6.18 -26.20
CA ASP A 208 4.84 7.04 -25.14
C ASP A 208 6.38 7.07 -25.07
N HIS A 209 7.06 6.30 -25.92
CA HIS A 209 8.51 6.10 -25.87
C HIS A 209 9.28 7.43 -25.90
N LEU A 210 8.98 8.29 -26.88
CA LEU A 210 9.63 9.60 -27.04
C LEU A 210 9.34 10.56 -25.89
N ILE A 211 8.14 10.50 -25.32
CA ILE A 211 7.75 11.36 -24.19
C ILE A 211 8.59 11.00 -22.97
N ILE A 212 8.71 9.70 -22.70
CA ILE A 212 9.46 9.16 -21.57
C ILE A 212 10.95 9.39 -21.72
N GLU A 213 11.49 9.17 -22.91
CA GLU A 213 12.90 9.39 -23.19
C GLU A 213 13.29 10.86 -22.98
N ARG A 214 12.46 11.80 -23.44
CA ARG A 214 12.66 13.24 -23.20
C ARG A 214 12.55 13.58 -21.72
N LEU A 215 11.56 13.04 -21.01
CA LEU A 215 11.35 13.28 -19.58
C LEU A 215 12.55 12.78 -18.77
N LEU A 216 12.96 11.53 -18.97
CA LEU A 216 14.10 10.93 -18.28
C LEU A 216 15.40 11.64 -18.65
N GLY A 217 15.64 11.91 -19.93
CA GLY A 217 16.82 12.65 -20.39
C GLY A 217 16.93 14.03 -19.74
N LYS A 218 15.81 14.76 -19.64
CA LYS A 218 15.75 16.06 -18.95
C LYS A 218 16.05 15.92 -17.46
N LYS A 219 15.32 15.06 -16.75
CA LYS A 219 15.47 14.88 -15.29
C LYS A 219 16.86 14.39 -14.90
N LEU A 220 17.46 13.51 -15.70
CA LEU A 220 18.80 13.01 -15.41
C LEU A 220 19.86 14.10 -15.61
N LYS A 221 19.72 14.97 -16.62
CA LYS A 221 20.62 16.11 -16.81
C LYS A 221 20.47 17.13 -15.66
N GLU A 222 19.23 17.47 -15.29
CA GLU A 222 18.95 18.41 -14.19
C GLU A 222 19.57 17.97 -12.85
N HIS A 223 19.59 16.67 -12.58
CA HIS A 223 20.09 16.10 -11.32
C HIS A 223 21.48 15.45 -11.44
N GLU A 224 22.22 15.69 -12.52
CA GLU A 224 23.52 15.06 -12.77
C GLU A 224 24.56 15.46 -11.72
N GLU A 225 24.69 16.76 -11.42
CA GLU A 225 25.69 17.25 -10.45
C GLU A 225 25.43 16.74 -9.03
N GLN A 226 24.16 16.73 -8.60
CA GLN A 226 23.75 16.23 -7.29
C GLN A 226 24.08 14.75 -7.16
N ARG A 227 23.84 13.98 -8.21
CA ARG A 227 24.15 12.55 -8.25
C ARG A 227 25.65 12.26 -8.29
N LYS A 228 26.42 13.03 -9.06
CA LYS A 228 27.90 12.95 -9.04
C LYS A 228 28.44 13.20 -7.64
N LYS A 229 27.86 14.14 -6.86
CA LYS A 229 28.24 14.35 -5.45
C LYS A 229 27.93 13.13 -4.57
N ILE A 230 26.77 12.50 -4.75
CA ILE A 230 26.39 11.29 -4.01
C ILE A 230 27.31 10.10 -4.36
N LEU A 231 27.60 9.91 -5.65
CA LEU A 231 28.49 8.85 -6.13
C LEU A 231 29.95 9.08 -5.71
N LYS A 232 30.46 10.31 -5.78
CA LYS A 232 31.81 10.63 -5.29
C LYS A 232 31.97 10.43 -3.79
N LYS A 233 30.91 10.71 -3.00
CA LYS A 233 30.91 10.44 -1.55
C LYS A 233 30.91 8.94 -1.24
N ARG A 234 30.45 8.09 -2.16
CA ARG A 234 30.52 6.63 -2.08
C ARG A 234 31.92 6.10 -2.41
N ASP A 235 32.60 6.70 -3.39
CA ASP A 235 33.95 6.28 -3.82
C ASP A 235 35.07 6.74 -2.87
N GLN A 236 34.74 7.53 -1.83
CA GLN A 236 35.63 7.81 -0.71
C GLN A 236 35.40 6.77 0.39
N PRO A 237 36.31 5.80 0.58
CA PRO A 237 36.21 4.86 1.70
C PRO A 237 36.58 5.59 2.99
N GLY A 238 35.61 5.89 3.84
CA GLY A 238 35.87 6.39 5.19
C GLY A 238 34.77 7.27 5.77
N HIS A 239 33.80 6.63 6.43
CA HIS A 239 33.46 6.87 7.85
C HIS A 239 32.43 5.84 8.31
#